data_AF-A0A962AWP1-F1
#
_entry.id   AF-A0A962AWP1-F1
#
_cell.length_a   1.000
_cell.length_b   1.000
_cell.length_c   1.000
_cell.angle_alpha   90.00
_cell.angle_beta   90.00
_cell.angle_gamma   90.00
#
_symmetry.space_group_name_H-M   'P 1'
#
loop_
_entity.id
_entity.type
_entity.pdbx_description
1 polymer ?
#
loop_
_entity_poly.entity_id
_entity_poly.type
_entity_poly.pdbx_seq_one_letter_code
_entity_poly.pdbx_strand_id
1 'polypeptide(L)' 'VTPRFPEGYTVIEATGHYRYKSGKVAAEPARVLVILTKAPNEAAQKVDEIVRIYKTRFRQESVGRAQRIECATFD' A
#
# COMPACT_ATOMS: atom_id res chain seq x y z
N VAL A 1 -3.61 1.75 -9.13
CA VAL A 1 -2.24 2.24 -8.81
C VAL A 1 -1.73 2.98 -10.01
N THR A 2 -1.59 2.34 -11.17
CA THR A 2 -1.67 3.01 -12.47
C THR A 2 -3.02 3.72 -12.64
N PRO A 3 -3.08 4.93 -13.23
CA PRO A 3 -1.97 5.74 -13.75
C PRO A 3 -1.30 6.68 -12.73
N ARG A 4 -1.63 6.60 -11.42
CA ARG A 4 -1.17 7.55 -10.38
C ARG A 4 0.36 7.51 -10.14
N PHE A 5 0.99 6.37 -10.40
CA PHE A 5 2.44 6.17 -10.29
C PHE A 5 3.03 5.77 -11.66
N PRO A 6 3.24 6.73 -12.58
CA PRO A 6 3.71 6.46 -13.93
C PRO A 6 5.18 6.00 -13.97
N GLU A 7 6.00 6.47 -13.04
CA GLU A 7 7.42 6.08 -12.89
C GLU A 7 7.61 4.62 -12.42
N GLY A 8 6.52 3.93 -12.11
CA GLY A 8 6.53 2.53 -11.71
C GLY A 8 6.38 2.30 -10.20
N TYR A 9 6.21 1.02 -9.87
CA TYR A 9 6.04 0.50 -8.52
C TYR A 9 6.29 -1.01 -8.54
N THR A 10 6.63 -1.58 -7.39
CA THR A 10 6.78 -3.04 -7.23
C THR A 10 5.60 -3.61 -6.45
N VAL A 11 5.11 -4.78 -6.85
CA VAL A 11 4.07 -5.53 -6.14
C VAL A 11 4.65 -6.86 -5.69
N ILE A 12 4.55 -7.14 -4.40
CA ILE A 12 4.95 -8.42 -3.80
C ILE A 12 3.66 -9.16 -3.41
N GLU A 13 3.52 -10.42 -3.83
CA GLU A 13 2.45 -11.29 -3.33
C GLU A 13 2.85 -11.87 -1.98
N ALA A 14 1.92 -11.88 -1.02
CA ALA A 14 2.18 -12.36 0.32
C ALA A 14 0.93 -13.02 0.92
N THR A 15 1.08 -13.63 2.09
CA THR A 15 -0.04 -14.01 2.95
C THR A 15 -0.04 -13.11 4.18
N GLY A 16 -1.09 -12.29 4.31
CA GLY A 16 -1.28 -11.41 5.45
C GLY A 16 -2.07 -12.12 6.54
N HIS A 17 -1.66 -11.93 7.80
CA HIS A 17 -2.49 -12.28 8.95
C HIS A 17 -3.03 -11.00 9.56
N TYR A 18 -4.34 -10.81 9.51
CA TYR A 18 -4.99 -9.59 9.99
C TYR A 18 -6.00 -9.92 11.09
N ARG A 19 -6.00 -9.09 12.14
CA ARG A 19 -7.00 -9.14 13.20
C ARG A 19 -8.11 -8.13 12.86
N TYR A 20 -9.30 -8.63 12.54
CA TYR A 20 -10.47 -7.78 12.34
C TYR A 20 -10.91 -7.13 13.66
N LYS A 21 -11.74 -6.09 13.55
CA LYS A 21 -12.41 -5.44 14.69
C LYS A 21 -13.23 -6.40 15.53
N SER A 22 -13.73 -7.50 14.96
CA SER A 22 -14.41 -8.57 15.68
C SER A 22 -13.49 -9.38 16.61
N GLY A 23 -12.17 -9.18 16.53
CA GLY A 23 -11.16 -9.92 17.28
C GLY A 23 -10.65 -11.18 16.58
N LYS A 24 -11.34 -11.65 15.52
CA LYS A 24 -10.92 -12.79 14.69
C LYS A 24 -9.61 -12.46 13.96
N VAL A 25 -8.67 -13.41 13.95
CA VAL A 25 -7.50 -13.37 13.09
C VAL A 25 -7.75 -14.27 11.88
N ALA A 26 -7.48 -13.78 10.68
CA ALA A 26 -7.54 -14.58 9.45
C ALA A 26 -6.25 -14.43 8.63
N ALA A 27 -5.91 -15.51 7.93
CA ALA A 27 -4.89 -15.53 6.90
C ALA A 27 -5.57 -15.25 5.54
N GLU A 28 -5.11 -14.22 4.84
CA GLU A 28 -5.65 -13.85 3.52
C GLU A 28 -4.51 -13.59 2.53
N PRO A 29 -4.72 -13.83 1.22
CA PRO A 29 -3.84 -13.32 0.18
C PRO A 29 -3.69 -11.80 0.30
N ALA A 30 -2.45 -11.34 0.35
CA ALA A 30 -2.10 -9.93 0.51
C ALA A 30 -1.20 -9.47 -0.64
N ARG A 31 -1.21 -8.15 -0.87
CA ARG A 31 -0.33 -7.47 -1.82
C ARG A 31 0.42 -6.37 -1.08
N VAL A 32 1.75 -6.40 -1.13
CA VAL A 32 2.59 -5.31 -0.63
C VAL A 32 2.99 -4.45 -1.83
N LEU A 33 2.61 -3.19 -1.79
CA LEU A 33 2.94 -2.19 -2.81
C LEU A 33 4.15 -1.38 -2.33
N VAL A 34 5.25 -1.43 -3.08
CA VAL A 34 6.46 -0.66 -2.81
C VAL A 34 6.58 0.46 -3.85
N ILE A 35 6.68 1.69 -3.35
CA ILE A 35 6.84 2.90 -4.15
C ILE A 35 8.10 3.61 -3.64
N LEU A 36 9.03 3.86 -4.55
CA LEU A 36 10.19 4.70 -4.30
C LEU A 36 9.97 6.04 -5.02
N THR A 37 10.20 7.16 -4.34
CA THR A 37 9.90 8.48 -4.89
C THR A 37 10.80 9.55 -4.30
N LYS A 38 11.08 10.58 -5.11
CA LYS A 38 11.74 11.83 -4.67
C LYS A 38 10.73 12.83 -4.07
N ALA A 39 9.42 12.60 -4.20
CA ALA A 39 8.35 13.48 -3.76
C ALA A 39 7.42 12.77 -2.74
N PRO A 40 7.89 12.53 -1.51
CA PRO A 40 7.16 11.72 -0.52
C PRO A 40 5.79 12.29 -0.14
N ASN A 41 5.62 13.62 -0.11
CA ASN A 41 4.36 14.26 0.25
C ASN A 41 3.29 14.09 -0.83
N GLU A 42 3.66 14.23 -2.10
CA GLU A 42 2.73 13.99 -3.22
C GLU A 42 2.36 12.51 -3.32
N ALA A 43 3.35 11.62 -3.16
CA ALA A 43 3.10 10.18 -3.13
C ALA A 43 2.18 9.80 -1.97
N ALA A 44 2.33 10.42 -0.79
CA ALA A 44 1.45 10.19 0.35
C ALA A 44 -0.02 10.45 0.01
N GLN A 45 -0.32 11.59 -0.63
CA GLN A 45 -1.68 11.96 -1.03
C GLN A 45 -2.28 10.95 -2.04
N LYS A 46 -1.48 10.55 -3.04
CA LYS A 46 -1.88 9.53 -4.03
C LYS A 46 -2.13 8.17 -3.37
N VAL A 47 -1.29 7.78 -2.42
CA VAL A 47 -1.45 6.53 -1.65
C VAL A 47 -2.72 6.59 -0.80
N ASP A 48 -3.02 7.70 -0.13
CA ASP A 48 -4.23 7.84 0.69
C ASP A 48 -5.51 7.68 -0.15
N GLU A 49 -5.52 8.21 -1.37
CA GLU A 49 -6.62 8.00 -2.30
C GLU A 49 -6.76 6.53 -2.71
N ILE A 50 -5.65 5.85 -3.01
CA ILE A 50 -5.63 4.41 -3.33
C ILE A 50 -6.15 3.59 -2.14
N VAL A 51 -5.71 3.91 -0.92
CA VAL A 51 -6.17 3.25 0.32
C VAL A 51 -7.66 3.43 0.50
N ARG A 52 -8.19 4.65 0.31
CA ARG A 52 -9.64 4.92 0.39
C ARG A 52 -10.42 4.06 -0.60
N ILE A 53 -10.00 4.04 -1.87
CA ILE A 53 -10.65 3.25 -2.93
C ILE A 53 -10.56 1.75 -2.61
N TYR A 54 -9.40 1.28 -2.15
CA TYR A 54 -9.19 -0.13 -1.81
C TYR A 54 -10.09 -0.57 -0.66
N LYS A 55 -10.17 0.22 0.42
CA LYS A 55 -11.06 -0.05 1.55
C LYS A 55 -12.52 -0.12 1.11
N THR A 56 -12.97 0.79 0.26
CA THR A 56 -14.35 0.76 -0.28
C THR A 56 -14.59 -0.47 -1.15
N ARG A 57 -13.72 -0.75 -2.13
CA ARG A 57 -13.92 -1.82 -3.11
C ARG A 57 -13.86 -3.21 -2.49
N PHE A 58 -12.97 -3.42 -1.53
CA PHE A 58 -12.74 -4.74 -0.92
C PHE A 58 -13.33 -4.85 0.49
N ARG A 59 -14.04 -3.82 0.97
CA ARG A 59 -14.61 -3.76 2.33
C ARG A 59 -13.58 -4.02 3.44
N GLN A 60 -12.34 -3.59 3.20
CA GLN A 60 -11.24 -3.76 4.15
C GLN A 60 -11.33 -2.74 5.29
N GLU A 61 -11.13 -3.21 6.53
CA GLU A 61 -11.23 -2.38 7.73
C GLU A 61 -10.05 -1.41 7.87
N SER A 62 -8.86 -1.86 7.48
CA SER A 62 -7.64 -1.05 7.40
C SER A 62 -6.70 -1.52 6.29
N VAL A 63 -5.70 -0.69 5.98
CA VAL A 63 -4.59 -1.02 5.09
C VAL A 63 -3.32 -0.62 5.82
N GLY A 64 -2.35 -1.55 5.91
CA GLY A 64 -1.05 -1.26 6.52
C GLY A 64 -0.25 -0.28 5.67
N ARG A 65 0.36 0.72 6.31
CA ARG A 65 1.25 1.69 5.65
C ARG A 65 2.49 1.89 6.51
N ALA A 66 3.66 1.81 5.87
CA ALA A 66 4.93 2.17 6.46
C ALA A 66 5.67 3.08 5.47
N GLN A 67 6.35 4.09 6.00
CA GLN A 67 7.15 5.02 5.22
C GLN A 67 8.48 5.22 5.92
N ARG A 68 9.56 5.29 5.14
CA ARG A 68 10.91 5.51 5.63
C ARG A 68 11.68 6.30 4.57
N ILE A 69 12.68 7.06 5.01
CA ILE A 69 13.61 7.74 4.12
C ILE A 69 14.70 6.73 3.77
N GLU A 70 14.99 6.58 2.49
CA GLU A 70 15.99 5.67 1.96
C GLU A 70 16.96 6.43 1.06
N CYS A 71 18.24 6.07 1.12
CA CYS A 71 19.21 6.48 0.11
C CYS A 71 19.06 5.56 -1.10
N ALA A 72 18.37 6.02 -2.14
CA ALA A 72 18.17 5.26 -3.37
C ALA A 72 18.56 6.11 -4.58
N THR A 73 19.26 5.49 -5.53
CA THR A 73 19.51 6.03 -6.86
C THR A 73 18.92 5.11 -7.91
N PHE A 74 18.54 5.68 -9.04
CA PHE A 74 18.10 4.95 -10.23
C PHE A 74 19.01 5.43 -11.36
N ASP A 75 19.58 4.48 -12.11
CA ASP A 75 20.42 4.78 -13.28
C ASP A 75 19.58 5.32 -14.46
#